data_AF-A0A0G0WDE1-F1
#
_entry.id   AF-A0A0G0WDE1-F1
#
_cell.length_a   1.000
_cell.length_b   1.000
_cell.length_c   1.000
_cell.angle_alpha   90.00
_cell.angle_beta   90.00
_cell.angle_gamma   90.00
#
_symmetry.space_group_name_H-M   'P 1'
#
loop_
_entity.id
_entity.type
_entity.pdbx_description
1 polymer ?
#
loop_
_entity_poly.entity_id
_entity_poly.type
_entity_poly.pdbx_seq_one_letter_code
_entity_poly.pdbx_strand_id
1 'polypeptide(L)'
;MTDVPYEDKLGRVYEYGEMLPAEMSPWAYNESTAYEWIPVTKDEAIKKGLNWRDPDLRKYKDATMEVPKHIKDVKDDILKAILKCINCGKNYQIIQKELTFLRRFNLPIPDHCPLCRDRARIKQLNPMMIYNRSCVKCGKDIETSYASNRPEIVYCEKCYQQEVY
;
A
#
# COMPACT_ATOMS: atom_id res chain seq x y z
N MET A 1 -3.73 -8.07 35.32
CA MET A 1 -3.60 -6.77 34.61
C MET A 1 -4.94 -6.05 34.45
N THR A 2 -6.04 -6.57 35.01
CA THR A 2 -7.28 -5.80 35.23
C THR A 2 -7.10 -4.74 36.33
N ASP A 3 -6.21 -5.00 37.30
CA ASP A 3 -5.98 -4.10 38.44
C ASP A 3 -5.09 -2.89 38.12
N VAL A 4 -4.40 -2.90 36.98
CA VAL A 4 -3.54 -1.81 36.51
C VAL A 4 -3.65 -1.72 34.98
N PRO A 5 -4.74 -1.13 34.44
CA PRO A 5 -4.87 -0.93 33.01
C PRO A 5 -3.88 0.14 32.53
N TYR A 6 -3.53 0.09 31.25
CA TYR A 6 -2.73 1.15 30.64
C TYR A 6 -3.65 2.27 30.15
N GLU A 7 -3.31 3.52 30.47
CA GLU A 7 -4.02 4.69 29.96
C GLU A 7 -3.14 5.42 28.95
N ASP A 8 -3.66 5.66 27.73
CA ASP A 8 -2.93 6.42 26.72
C ASP A 8 -2.99 7.93 26.97
N LYS A 9 -2.22 8.71 26.20
CA LYS A 9 -2.23 10.19 26.27
C LYS A 9 -3.59 10.85 25.99
N LEU A 10 -4.53 10.12 25.40
CA LEU A 10 -5.90 10.59 25.12
C LEU A 10 -6.89 10.12 26.18
N GLY A 11 -6.44 9.43 27.24
CA GLY A 11 -7.28 8.91 28.32
C GLY A 11 -8.04 7.64 27.94
N ARG A 12 -7.62 6.90 26.91
CA ARG A 12 -8.19 5.60 26.56
C ARG A 12 -7.58 4.53 27.46
N VAL A 13 -8.45 3.71 28.04
CA VAL A 13 -8.06 2.61 28.93
C VAL A 13 -7.89 1.34 28.10
N TYR A 14 -6.75 0.68 28.29
CA TYR A 14 -6.39 -0.57 27.64
C TYR A 14 -6.23 -1.68 28.68
N GLU A 15 -7.05 -2.71 28.57
CA GLU A 15 -7.11 -3.83 29.50
C GLU A 15 -6.37 -5.08 28.99
N TYR A 16 -6.17 -6.05 29.88
CA TYR A 16 -5.52 -7.31 29.53
C TYR A 16 -6.32 -8.07 28.46
N GLY A 17 -5.65 -8.40 27.34
CA GLY A 17 -6.26 -9.09 26.21
C GLY A 17 -6.69 -8.17 25.07
N GLU A 18 -6.63 -6.85 25.27
CA GLU A 18 -6.82 -5.88 24.19
C GLU A 18 -5.55 -5.70 23.34
N MET A 19 -5.72 -5.06 22.18
CA MET A 19 -4.60 -4.66 21.33
C MET A 19 -3.74 -3.61 22.03
N LEU A 20 -2.42 -3.64 21.77
CA LEU A 20 -1.51 -2.64 22.31
C LEU A 20 -1.90 -1.23 21.83
N PRO A 21 -1.77 -0.20 22.68
CA PRO A 21 -2.01 1.19 22.33
C PRO A 21 -1.21 1.60 21.10
N ALA A 22 -1.81 2.41 20.22
CA ALA A 22 -1.16 2.84 18.99
C ALA A 22 0.10 3.69 19.23
N GLU A 23 0.17 4.40 20.36
CA GLU A 23 1.35 5.17 20.75
C GLU A 23 2.57 4.32 21.13
N MET A 24 2.35 3.05 21.50
CA MET A 24 3.41 2.06 21.74
C MET A 24 3.93 1.43 20.45
N SER A 25 3.30 1.71 19.30
CA SER A 25 3.76 1.21 18.02
C SER A 25 5.18 1.73 17.74
N PRO A 26 6.15 0.84 17.43
CA PRO A 26 7.48 1.27 17.02
C PRO A 26 7.50 1.93 15.63
N TRP A 27 6.37 1.86 14.90
CA TRP A 27 6.20 2.44 13.58
C TRP A 27 5.24 3.62 13.63
N ALA A 28 5.59 4.70 12.92
CA ALA A 28 4.67 5.79 12.66
C ALA A 28 3.56 5.37 11.69
N TYR A 29 2.40 5.99 11.81
CA TYR A 29 1.22 5.66 11.01
C TYR A 29 1.50 5.76 9.52
N ASN A 30 2.13 6.85 9.08
CA ASN A 30 2.46 7.11 7.67
C ASN A 30 3.55 6.19 7.08
N GLU A 31 4.19 5.36 7.89
CA GLU A 31 5.13 4.31 7.45
C GLU A 31 4.51 2.91 7.52
N SER A 32 3.33 2.79 8.15
CA SER A 32 2.63 1.52 8.32
C SER A 32 1.76 1.18 7.11
N THR A 33 1.41 -0.10 6.98
CA THR A 33 0.43 -0.57 5.99
C THR A 33 -0.94 0.07 6.18
N ALA A 34 -1.30 0.48 7.41
CA ALA A 34 -2.59 1.12 7.68
C ALA A 34 -2.76 2.42 6.88
N TYR A 35 -1.69 3.21 6.70
CA TYR A 35 -1.73 4.42 5.89
C TYR A 35 -1.87 4.15 4.39
N GLU A 36 -1.31 3.04 3.90
CA GLU A 36 -1.43 2.66 2.48
C GLU A 36 -2.90 2.32 2.11
N TRP A 37 -3.65 1.76 3.06
CA TRP A 37 -5.06 1.40 2.87
C TRP A 37 -6.04 2.49 3.28
N ILE A 38 -5.72 3.22 4.35
CA ILE A 38 -6.55 4.27 4.94
C ILE A 38 -5.68 5.52 5.08
N PRO A 39 -5.43 6.24 3.97
CA PRO A 39 -4.61 7.44 4.03
C PRO A 39 -5.38 8.53 4.79
N VAL A 40 -4.78 9.05 5.85
CA VAL A 40 -5.29 10.19 6.63
C VAL A 40 -4.27 11.31 6.65
N THR A 41 -4.72 12.53 6.89
CA THR A 41 -3.81 13.67 7.03
C THR A 41 -3.00 13.60 8.34
N LYS A 42 -1.87 14.30 8.39
CA LYS A 42 -1.04 14.41 9.61
C LYS A 42 -1.88 14.86 10.80
N ASP A 43 -2.72 15.87 10.62
CA ASP A 43 -3.55 16.44 11.67
C ASP A 43 -4.59 15.44 12.19
N GLU A 44 -5.21 14.67 11.29
CA GLU A 44 -6.14 13.59 11.67
C GLU A 44 -5.43 12.46 12.41
N ALA A 45 -4.23 12.08 11.98
CA ALA A 45 -3.45 11.04 12.63
C ALA A 45 -3.10 11.44 14.08
N ILE A 46 -2.60 12.67 14.26
CA ILE A 46 -2.25 13.20 15.59
C ILE A 46 -3.48 13.30 16.48
N LYS A 47 -4.61 13.80 15.96
CA LYS A 47 -5.89 13.83 16.70
C LYS A 47 -6.35 12.45 17.17
N LYS A 48 -6.04 11.40 16.41
CA LYS A 48 -6.36 10.01 16.77
C LYS A 48 -5.37 9.39 17.76
N GLY A 49 -4.30 10.08 18.13
CA GLY A 49 -3.25 9.57 19.02
C GLY A 49 -2.21 8.71 18.30
N LEU A 50 -2.12 8.85 16.97
CA LEU A 50 -1.21 8.06 16.14
C LEU A 50 0.12 8.80 15.97
N ASN A 51 1.22 8.05 16.07
CA ASN A 51 2.55 8.57 15.80
C ASN A 51 2.68 8.97 14.32
N TRP A 52 3.28 10.12 14.03
CA TRP A 52 3.54 10.59 12.66
C TRP A 52 5.03 10.88 12.48
N ARG A 53 5.60 10.46 11.36
CA ARG A 53 6.99 10.73 11.02
C ARG A 53 7.10 11.78 9.95
N ASP A 54 7.79 12.87 10.26
CA ASP A 54 8.10 13.91 9.28
C ASP A 54 9.09 13.43 8.22
N PRO A 55 8.96 13.92 6.97
CA PRO A 55 9.83 13.51 5.87
C PRO A 55 11.29 13.85 6.17
N ASP A 56 12.19 12.95 5.80
CA ASP A 56 13.64 13.19 5.88
C ASP A 56 14.05 14.27 4.86
N LEU A 57 14.78 15.29 5.32
CA LEU A 57 15.30 16.39 4.50
C LEU A 57 16.49 15.98 3.63
N ARG A 58 17.01 14.76 3.79
CA ARG A 58 18.14 14.25 2.99
C ARG A 58 17.82 14.27 1.49
N LYS A 59 18.69 14.93 0.73
CA LYS A 59 18.68 14.91 -0.73
C LYS A 59 19.21 13.57 -1.23
N TYR A 60 18.43 12.89 -2.08
CA TYR A 60 18.84 11.64 -2.72
C TYR A 60 19.86 11.92 -3.84
N LYS A 61 20.75 10.95 -4.09
CA LYS A 61 21.76 11.03 -5.16
C LYS A 61 21.13 10.71 -6.52
N ASP A 62 21.69 11.23 -7.60
CA ASP A 62 21.29 10.82 -8.94
C ASP A 62 21.71 9.39 -9.28
N ALA A 63 21.07 8.83 -10.33
CA ALA A 63 21.32 7.47 -10.77
C ALA A 63 22.77 7.33 -11.25
N THR A 64 23.43 6.26 -10.82
CA THR A 64 24.84 6.01 -11.16
C THR A 64 25.00 5.38 -12.56
N MET A 65 23.93 4.82 -13.10
CA MET A 65 23.92 4.21 -14.42
C MET A 65 22.60 4.50 -15.14
N GLU A 66 22.66 4.56 -16.46
CA GLU A 66 21.47 4.47 -17.30
C GLU A 66 21.11 3.01 -17.50
N VAL A 67 19.84 2.68 -17.27
CA VAL A 67 19.34 1.32 -17.35
C VAL A 67 18.88 1.05 -18.78
N PRO A 68 19.43 0.03 -19.47
CA PRO A 68 18.94 -0.38 -20.78
C PRO A 68 17.46 -0.76 -20.75
N LYS A 69 16.73 -0.47 -21.84
CA LYS A 69 15.29 -0.79 -21.94
C LYS A 69 14.99 -2.29 -21.92
N HIS A 70 15.90 -3.11 -22.47
CA HIS A 70 15.70 -4.55 -22.58
C HIS A 70 16.61 -5.31 -21.61
N ILE A 71 16.04 -6.28 -20.89
CA ILE A 71 16.72 -7.01 -19.81
C ILE A 71 17.94 -7.82 -20.27
N LYS A 72 17.98 -8.23 -21.54
CA LYS A 72 19.11 -8.95 -22.14
C LYS A 72 20.37 -8.09 -22.27
N ASP A 73 20.21 -6.77 -22.35
CA ASP A 73 21.34 -5.83 -22.48
C ASP A 73 21.88 -5.40 -21.11
N VAL A 74 21.17 -5.76 -20.03
CA VAL A 74 21.54 -5.42 -18.65
C VAL A 74 22.63 -6.37 -18.17
N LYS A 75 23.80 -5.82 -17.86
CA LYS A 75 24.93 -6.54 -17.26
C LYS A 75 24.77 -6.64 -15.73
N ASP A 76 25.59 -7.46 -15.09
CA ASP A 76 25.55 -7.68 -13.62
C ASP A 76 26.12 -6.50 -12.81
N ASP A 77 26.70 -5.51 -13.48
CA ASP A 77 27.15 -4.25 -12.88
C ASP A 77 26.01 -3.45 -12.23
N ILE A 78 24.77 -3.66 -12.67
CA ILE A 78 23.57 -3.07 -12.08
C ILE A 78 23.41 -3.37 -10.59
N LEU A 79 23.95 -4.49 -10.11
CA LEU A 79 23.88 -4.88 -8.70
C LEU A 79 24.66 -3.95 -7.77
N LYS A 80 25.62 -3.18 -8.33
CA LYS A 80 26.40 -2.18 -7.60
C LYS A 80 25.90 -0.76 -7.83
N ALA A 81 24.96 -0.58 -8.76
CA ALA A 81 24.47 0.73 -9.14
C ALA A 81 23.41 1.24 -8.16
N ILE A 82 23.36 2.57 -8.02
CA ILE A 82 22.28 3.26 -7.33
C ILE A 82 21.29 3.74 -8.40
N LEU A 83 20.05 3.27 -8.34
CA LEU A 83 18.97 3.70 -9.20
C LEU A 83 18.11 4.76 -8.50
N LYS A 84 17.49 5.65 -9.27
CA LYS A 84 16.65 6.73 -8.78
C LYS A 84 15.22 6.52 -9.25
N CYS A 85 14.26 6.50 -8.34
CA CYS A 85 12.86 6.32 -8.69
C CYS A 85 12.29 7.56 -9.39
N ILE A 86 11.63 7.37 -10.53
CA ILE A 86 11.01 8.46 -11.29
C ILE A 86 9.93 9.19 -10.49
N ASN A 87 9.11 8.46 -9.72
CA ASN A 87 7.98 9.03 -9.00
C ASN A 87 8.36 9.75 -7.69
N CYS A 88 9.14 9.10 -6.83
CA CYS A 88 9.46 9.64 -5.49
C CYS A 88 10.88 10.19 -5.34
N GLY A 89 11.74 10.04 -6.36
CA GLY A 89 13.13 10.47 -6.31
C GLY A 89 14.02 9.67 -5.35
N LYS A 90 13.48 8.69 -4.62
CA LYS A 90 14.25 7.85 -3.68
C LYS A 90 15.19 6.93 -4.42
N ASN A 91 16.32 6.65 -3.77
CA ASN A 91 17.30 5.72 -4.27
C ASN A 91 16.93 4.28 -3.92
N TYR A 92 17.16 3.37 -4.87
CA TYR A 92 16.99 1.94 -4.68
C TYR A 92 18.07 1.18 -5.44
N GLN A 93 18.20 -0.10 -5.12
CA GLN A 93 19.15 -1.02 -5.73
C GLN A 93 18.41 -2.29 -6.13
N ILE A 94 18.92 -2.99 -7.14
CA ILE A 94 18.43 -4.30 -7.54
C ILE A 94 19.31 -5.36 -6.89
N ILE A 95 18.69 -6.33 -6.22
CA ILE A 95 19.42 -7.46 -5.65
C ILE A 95 19.56 -8.60 -6.67
N GLN A 96 20.54 -9.49 -6.45
CA GLN A 96 20.79 -10.62 -7.34
C GLN A 96 19.54 -11.46 -7.62
N LYS A 97 18.73 -11.72 -6.58
CA LYS A 97 17.49 -12.50 -6.71
C LYS A 97 16.47 -11.82 -7.63
N GLU A 98 16.34 -10.50 -7.54
CA GLU A 98 15.47 -9.72 -8.42
C GLU A 98 15.98 -9.76 -9.86
N LEU A 99 17.27 -9.54 -10.09
CA LEU A 99 17.87 -9.60 -11.42
C LEU A 99 17.68 -10.96 -12.08
N THR A 100 17.91 -12.05 -11.34
CA THR A 100 17.68 -13.42 -11.82
C THR A 100 16.21 -13.65 -12.18
N PHE A 101 15.27 -13.18 -11.35
CA PHE A 101 13.84 -13.26 -11.64
C PHE A 101 13.48 -12.49 -12.92
N LEU A 102 13.91 -11.24 -13.05
CA LEU A 102 13.61 -10.39 -14.19
C LEU A 102 14.14 -10.99 -15.50
N ARG A 103 15.37 -11.53 -15.49
CA ARG A 103 15.93 -12.25 -16.64
C ARG A 103 15.14 -13.50 -17.01
N ARG A 104 14.80 -14.33 -16.02
CA ARG A 104 14.06 -15.58 -16.22
C ARG A 104 12.71 -15.35 -16.91
N PHE A 105 12.02 -14.27 -16.54
CA PHE A 105 10.71 -13.93 -17.09
C PHE A 105 10.77 -12.90 -18.24
N ASN A 106 11.98 -12.55 -18.72
CA ASN A 106 12.22 -11.55 -19.75
C ASN A 106 11.51 -10.21 -19.47
N LEU A 107 11.56 -9.75 -18.22
CA LEU A 107 10.96 -8.50 -17.74
C LEU A 107 12.02 -7.39 -17.63
N PRO A 108 11.69 -6.14 -17.99
CA PRO A 108 12.62 -5.02 -17.86
C PRO A 108 12.90 -4.70 -16.38
N ILE A 109 14.01 -4.02 -16.13
CA ILE A 109 14.30 -3.47 -14.81
C ILE A 109 13.27 -2.39 -14.50
N PRO A 110 12.66 -2.39 -13.29
CA PRO A 110 11.67 -1.37 -12.97
C PRO A 110 12.30 0.01 -12.77
N ASP A 111 11.69 1.05 -13.34
CA ASP A 111 12.06 2.46 -13.13
C ASP A 111 11.53 3.06 -11.80
N HIS A 112 10.74 2.26 -11.08
CA HIS A 112 10.11 2.63 -9.82
C HIS A 112 10.69 1.81 -8.67
N CYS A 113 10.92 2.47 -7.53
CA CYS A 113 11.37 1.78 -6.33
C CYS A 113 10.32 0.76 -5.83
N PRO A 114 10.73 -0.23 -5.01
CA PRO A 114 9.82 -1.26 -4.50
C PRO A 114 8.55 -0.69 -3.86
N LEU A 115 8.65 0.37 -3.06
CA LEU A 115 7.51 1.01 -2.40
C LEU A 115 6.54 1.66 -3.39
N CYS A 116 7.04 2.34 -4.41
CA CYS A 116 6.16 2.93 -5.43
C CYS A 116 5.46 1.85 -6.26
N ARG A 117 6.13 0.72 -6.53
CA ARG A 117 5.51 -0.43 -7.20
C ARG A 117 4.42 -1.05 -6.34
N ASP A 118 4.69 -1.23 -5.05
CA ASP A 118 3.72 -1.77 -4.11
C ASP A 118 2.48 -0.87 -4.00
N ARG A 119 2.67 0.44 -3.88
CA ARG A 119 1.58 1.44 -3.90
C ARG A 119 0.75 1.39 -5.18
N ALA A 120 1.40 1.25 -6.34
CA ALA A 120 0.69 1.12 -7.61
C ALA A 120 -0.16 -0.16 -7.63
N ARG A 121 0.36 -1.27 -7.08
CA ARG A 121 -0.38 -2.53 -6.93
C ARG A 121 -1.56 -2.37 -5.97
N ILE A 122 -1.37 -1.79 -4.79
CA ILE A 122 -2.44 -1.58 -3.80
C ILE A 122 -3.58 -0.73 -4.38
N LYS A 123 -3.26 0.29 -5.19
CA LYS A 123 -4.28 1.11 -5.88
C LYS A 123 -5.14 0.34 -6.89
N GLN A 124 -4.69 -0.81 -7.38
CA GLN A 124 -5.48 -1.69 -8.25
C GLN A 124 -6.42 -2.60 -7.45
N LEU A 125 -6.19 -2.76 -6.15
CA LEU A 125 -7.04 -3.55 -5.27
C LEU A 125 -8.30 -2.77 -4.91
N ASN A 126 -9.37 -3.50 -4.61
CA ASN A 126 -10.55 -2.89 -4.03
C ASN A 126 -10.24 -2.39 -2.62
N PRO A 127 -10.78 -1.23 -2.21
CA PRO A 127 -10.59 -0.72 -0.86
C PRO A 127 -11.16 -1.70 0.16
N MET A 128 -10.63 -1.66 1.39
CA MET A 128 -11.18 -2.40 2.54
C MET A 128 -12.44 -1.68 3.08
N MET A 129 -13.44 -1.51 2.23
CA MET A 129 -14.72 -0.89 2.55
C MET A 129 -15.84 -1.63 1.83
N ILE A 130 -17.00 -1.71 2.50
CA ILE A 130 -18.23 -2.27 1.96
C ILE A 130 -19.16 -1.11 1.64
N TYR A 131 -19.76 -1.16 0.46
CA TYR A 131 -20.69 -0.16 -0.03
C TYR A 131 -22.05 -0.80 -0.29
N ASN A 132 -23.09 -0.09 0.13
CA ASN A 132 -24.46 -0.40 -0.26
C ASN A 132 -24.68 0.06 -1.70
N ARG A 133 -25.03 -0.90 -2.58
CA ARG A 133 -25.45 -0.66 -3.96
C ARG A 133 -26.74 -1.44 -4.23
N SER A 134 -27.39 -1.13 -5.33
CA SER A 134 -28.52 -1.92 -5.83
C SER A 134 -28.08 -2.70 -7.06
N CYS A 135 -28.51 -3.96 -7.16
CA CYS A 135 -28.28 -4.81 -8.31
C CYS A 135 -28.84 -4.14 -9.57
N VAL A 136 -28.02 -4.01 -10.61
CA VAL A 136 -28.44 -3.32 -11.84
C VAL A 136 -29.61 -4.04 -12.55
N LYS A 137 -29.71 -5.36 -12.43
CA LYS A 137 -30.73 -6.17 -13.14
C LYS A 137 -32.08 -6.24 -12.42
N CYS A 138 -32.08 -6.45 -11.11
CA CYS A 138 -33.31 -6.69 -10.33
C CYS A 138 -33.60 -5.63 -9.27
N GLY A 139 -32.74 -4.62 -9.10
CA GLY A 139 -32.92 -3.54 -8.14
C GLY A 139 -32.73 -3.93 -6.67
N LYS A 140 -32.41 -5.20 -6.36
CA LYS A 140 -32.21 -5.66 -4.99
C LYS A 140 -31.00 -4.98 -4.34
N ASP A 141 -31.14 -4.56 -3.08
CA ASP A 141 -30.02 -4.07 -2.28
C ASP A 141 -28.96 -5.14 -2.04
N ILE A 142 -27.70 -4.76 -2.24
CA ILE A 142 -26.52 -5.60 -2.13
C ILE A 142 -25.38 -4.84 -1.47
N GLU A 143 -24.54 -5.58 -0.77
CA GLU A 143 -23.28 -5.10 -0.20
C GLU A 143 -22.12 -5.54 -1.09
N THR A 144 -21.28 -4.59 -1.49
CA THR A 144 -20.22 -4.85 -2.48
C THR A 144 -18.96 -4.07 -2.15
N SER A 145 -17.80 -4.57 -2.57
CA SER A 145 -16.52 -3.85 -2.44
C SER A 145 -16.35 -2.74 -3.47
N TYR A 146 -17.28 -2.60 -4.41
CA TYR A 146 -17.23 -1.60 -5.47
C TYR A 146 -17.96 -0.35 -5.00
N ALA A 147 -17.26 0.78 -4.90
CA ALA A 147 -17.88 2.03 -4.51
C ALA A 147 -18.98 2.47 -5.49
N SER A 148 -20.05 3.08 -4.99
CA SER A 148 -21.24 3.43 -5.77
C SER A 148 -20.98 4.41 -6.91
N ASN A 149 -19.90 5.19 -6.82
CA ASN A 149 -19.44 6.13 -7.84
C ASN A 149 -18.60 5.48 -8.96
N ARG A 150 -18.30 4.19 -8.87
CA ARG A 150 -17.52 3.50 -9.90
C ARG A 150 -18.40 2.97 -11.04
N PRO A 151 -17.89 2.95 -12.28
CA PRO A 151 -18.68 2.64 -13.47
C PRO A 151 -18.98 1.15 -13.67
N GLU A 152 -18.41 0.24 -12.88
CA GLU A 152 -18.63 -1.19 -13.08
C GLU A 152 -20.08 -1.61 -12.80
N ILE A 153 -20.60 -2.53 -13.62
CA ILE A 153 -21.92 -3.14 -13.45
C ILE A 153 -21.81 -4.19 -12.35
N VAL A 154 -22.66 -4.09 -11.33
CA VAL A 154 -22.68 -5.05 -10.23
C VAL A 154 -24.03 -5.74 -10.15
N TYR A 155 -24.00 -7.07 -10.21
CA TYR A 155 -25.17 -7.92 -10.06
C TYR A 155 -25.19 -8.59 -8.68
N CYS A 156 -26.39 -8.91 -8.21
CA CYS A 156 -26.53 -9.84 -7.11
C CYS A 156 -26.14 -11.25 -7.57
N GLU A 157 -25.77 -12.11 -6.62
CA GLU A 157 -25.30 -13.48 -6.90
C GLU A 157 -26.25 -14.25 -7.84
N LYS A 158 -27.56 -14.19 -7.60
CA LYS A 158 -28.57 -14.87 -8.43
C LYS A 158 -28.59 -14.35 -9.87
N CYS A 159 -28.51 -13.03 -10.07
CA CYS A 159 -28.50 -12.43 -11.40
C CYS A 159 -27.19 -12.70 -12.13
N TYR A 160 -26.07 -12.70 -11.41
CA TYR A 160 -24.76 -13.04 -11.98
C TYR A 160 -24.73 -14.50 -12.48
N GLN A 161 -25.22 -15.44 -11.67
CA GLN A 161 -25.27 -16.85 -12.04
C GLN A 161 -26.10 -17.10 -13.31
N GLN A 162 -27.20 -16.36 -13.51
CA GLN A 162 -28.03 -16.47 -14.72
C GLN A 162 -27.40 -15.87 -15.99
N GLU A 163 -26.37 -15.03 -15.87
CA GLU A 163 -25.68 -14.41 -17.00
C GLU A 163 -24.43 -15.20 -17.41
N VAL A 164 -23.80 -15.87 -16.44
CA VAL A 164 -22.54 -16.60 -16.64
C VAL A 164 -22.75 -18.09 -16.90
N TYR A 165 -23.86 -18.66 -16.44
CA TYR A 165 -24.27 -20.06 -16.67
C TYR A 165 -25.59 -20.11 -17.45
#